data_AF-A0A0F8X3A7-F1
#
_entry.id   AF-A0A0F8X3A7-F1
#
_cell.length_a   1.000
_cell.length_b   1.000
_cell.length_c   1.000
_cell.angle_alpha   90.00
_cell.angle_beta   90.00
_cell.angle_gamma   90.00
#
_symmetry.space_group_name_H-M   'P 1'
#
loop_
_entity.id
_entity.type
_entity.pdbx_description
1 polymer ?
#
loop_
_entity_poly.entity_id
_entity_poly.type
_entity_poly.pdbx_seq_one_letter_code
_entity_poly.pdbx_strand_id
1 'polypeptide(L)'
;IVNLLPIIPLDGGQLLRIALEAFFGIKGFKLSLLLGFIFAAVLALVSFAVRYYLLGALFFLFAFQSFDMYRKSKNIQKCDRDENLADILTKAQFLIKEGNKDEAQKLLEDLRSKTKEGLIYVQATHLLAFLFNDQKDRKKTYEYLLSIKDKIADEAICLLHELAFEEDNFKLVKELSAHSYKLSPTMEIALKNAKAFAILGEAKPSGGWLKTATQYDKLDLDKVLSEKYFDKVKNDPAFKHFFKK
;
A
#
# COMPACT_ATOMS: atom_id res chain seq x y z
N ILE A 1 13.28 35.30 13.72
CA ILE A 1 14.16 34.28 14.38
C ILE A 1 13.54 32.87 14.30
N VAL A 2 12.24 32.69 14.61
CA VAL A 2 11.55 31.37 14.57
C VAL A 2 11.70 30.63 13.23
N ASN A 3 11.74 31.34 12.10
CA ASN A 3 11.85 30.75 10.76
C ASN A 3 13.20 30.05 10.46
N LEU A 4 14.24 30.26 11.28
CA LEU A 4 15.54 29.60 11.13
C LEU A 4 15.66 28.30 11.94
N LEU A 5 14.60 27.90 12.65
CA LEU A 5 14.61 26.63 13.38
C LEU A 5 14.73 25.46 12.40
N PRO A 6 15.51 24.42 12.74
CA PRO A 6 15.76 23.26 11.88
C PRO A 6 14.56 22.31 11.83
N ILE A 7 13.37 22.83 11.56
CA ILE A 7 12.09 22.10 11.60
C ILE A 7 11.38 22.34 10.28
N ILE A 8 11.01 21.29 9.56
CA ILE A 8 10.14 21.44 8.38
C ILE A 8 8.72 21.68 8.91
N PRO A 9 7.98 22.73 8.46
CA PRO A 9 8.13 23.47 7.20
C PRO A 9 8.92 24.80 7.24
N LEU A 10 9.60 25.13 8.34
CA LEU A 10 10.35 26.38 8.48
C LEU A 10 11.63 26.37 7.62
N ASP A 11 12.09 27.56 7.22
CA ASP A 11 13.21 27.73 6.28
C ASP A 11 14.53 27.15 6.82
N GLY A 12 14.74 27.17 8.14
CA GLY A 12 15.89 26.51 8.77
C GLY A 12 15.91 24.99 8.57
N GLY A 13 14.74 24.35 8.50
CA GLY A 13 14.61 22.93 8.18
C GLY A 13 15.02 22.63 6.73
N GLN A 14 14.71 23.53 5.79
CA GLN A 14 15.11 23.40 4.39
C GLN A 14 16.63 23.59 4.22
N LEU A 15 17.23 24.56 4.92
CA LEU A 15 18.68 24.76 4.91
C LEU A 15 19.43 23.56 5.49
N LEU A 16 18.98 23.03 6.63
CA LEU A 16 19.56 21.84 7.22
C LEU A 16 19.45 20.63 6.28
N ARG A 17 18.31 20.50 5.58
CA ARG A 17 18.12 19.48 4.56
C ARG A 17 19.13 19.62 3.42
N ILE A 18 19.26 20.80 2.83
CA ILE A 18 20.20 21.05 1.71
C ILE A 18 21.63 20.75 2.14
N ALA A 19 22.05 21.22 3.32
CA ALA A 19 23.39 20.98 3.84
C ALA A 19 23.65 19.48 4.08
N LEU A 20 22.76 18.80 4.82
CA LEU A 20 22.95 17.38 5.12
C LEU A 20 22.86 16.52 3.86
N GLU A 21 21.99 16.87 2.92
CA GLU A 21 21.88 16.20 1.64
C GLU A 21 23.14 16.38 0.78
N ALA A 22 23.74 17.57 0.78
CA ALA A 22 25.00 17.82 0.06
C ALA A 22 26.15 16.94 0.60
N PHE A 23 26.21 16.72 1.92
CA PHE A 23 27.28 15.91 2.54
C PHE A 23 27.01 14.40 2.58
N PHE A 24 25.76 13.99 2.79
CA PHE A 24 25.40 12.58 3.06
C PHE A 24 24.38 11.99 2.07
N GLY A 25 23.98 12.73 1.03
CA GLY A 25 23.00 12.32 0.04
C GLY A 25 21.64 11.99 0.67
N ILE A 26 21.06 10.85 0.30
CA ILE A 26 19.74 10.39 0.79
C ILE A 26 19.74 10.15 2.30
N LYS A 27 20.88 9.69 2.86
CA LYS A 27 21.01 9.53 4.31
C LYS A 27 20.93 10.89 5.01
N GLY A 28 21.47 11.94 4.39
CA GLY A 28 21.37 13.32 4.85
C GLY A 28 19.94 13.85 4.87
N PHE A 29 19.15 13.54 3.84
CA PHE A 29 17.72 13.85 3.83
C PHE A 29 16.94 13.13 4.94
N LYS A 30 17.20 11.83 5.15
CA LYS A 30 16.58 11.08 6.25
C LYS A 30 16.99 11.65 7.61
N LEU A 31 18.25 12.04 7.75
CA LEU A 31 18.78 12.64 8.96
C LEU A 31 18.18 14.03 9.24
N SER A 32 17.96 14.85 8.21
CA SER A 32 17.35 16.18 8.40
C SER A 32 15.90 16.06 8.89
N LEU A 33 15.14 15.09 8.40
CA LEU A 33 13.79 14.80 8.87
C LEU A 33 13.77 14.30 10.32
N LEU A 34 14.73 13.43 10.68
CA LEU A 34 14.86 12.92 12.05
C LEU A 34 15.23 14.05 13.04
N LEU A 35 16.19 14.90 12.67
CA LEU A 35 16.59 16.05 13.47
C LEU A 35 15.44 17.04 13.62
N GLY A 36 14.71 17.34 12.53
CA GLY A 36 13.54 18.22 12.60
C GLY A 36 12.43 17.68 13.49
N PHE A 37 12.17 16.37 13.45
CA PHE A 37 11.27 15.71 14.39
C PHE A 37 11.71 15.88 15.85
N ILE A 38 12.98 15.58 16.16
CA ILE A 38 13.51 15.68 17.53
C ILE A 38 13.42 17.13 18.05
N PHE A 39 13.85 18.10 17.24
CA PHE A 39 13.79 19.52 17.60
C PHE A 39 12.36 20.00 17.85
N ALA A 40 11.42 19.66 16.95
CA ALA A 40 10.02 20.04 17.11
C ALA A 40 9.37 19.38 18.34
N ALA A 41 9.69 18.11 18.61
CA ALA A 41 9.18 17.40 19.79
C ALA A 41 9.67 18.02 21.10
N VAL A 42 10.96 18.38 21.18
CA VAL A 42 11.52 19.07 22.37
C VAL A 42 10.86 20.42 22.57
N LEU A 43 10.71 21.23 21.52
CA LEU A 43 10.04 22.54 21.62
C LEU A 43 8.57 22.42 22.01
N ALA A 44 7.86 21.39 21.53
CA ALA A 44 6.49 21.12 21.93
C ALA A 44 6.41 20.81 23.44
N LEU A 45 7.27 19.93 23.94
CA LEU A 45 7.33 19.56 25.37
C LEU A 45 7.65 20.76 26.26
N VAL A 46 8.66 21.56 25.89
CA VAL A 46 9.02 22.78 26.62
C VAL A 46 7.86 23.79 26.60
N SER A 47 7.21 23.99 25.46
CA SER A 47 6.07 24.92 25.36
C SER A 47 4.90 24.49 26.23
N PHE A 48 4.60 23.19 26.30
CA PHE A 48 3.58 22.66 27.22
C PHE A 48 3.98 22.83 28.69
N ALA A 49 5.25 22.60 29.04
CA ALA A 49 5.75 22.79 30.41
C ALA A 49 5.61 24.25 30.89
N VAL A 50 5.81 25.22 29.99
CA VAL A 50 5.67 26.66 30.28
C VAL A 50 4.23 27.17 30.06
N ARG A 51 3.26 26.27 29.82
CA ARG A 51 1.82 26.56 29.61
C ARG A 51 1.48 27.37 28.34
N TYR A 52 2.39 27.43 27.37
CA TYR A 52 2.12 27.97 26.04
C TYR A 52 1.47 26.90 25.15
N TYR A 53 0.22 26.54 25.46
CA TYR A 53 -0.48 25.42 24.82
C TYR A 53 -0.60 25.54 23.30
N LEU A 54 -0.89 26.73 22.78
CA LEU A 54 -0.99 26.97 21.34
C LEU A 54 0.34 26.70 20.62
N LEU A 55 1.44 27.20 21.19
CA LEU A 55 2.78 27.01 20.65
C LEU A 55 3.21 25.55 20.75
N GLY A 56 2.88 24.88 21.85
CA GLY A 56 3.09 23.45 22.04
C GLY A 56 2.36 22.61 21.01
N ALA A 57 1.08 22.91 20.75
CA ALA A 57 0.29 22.22 19.73
C ALA A 57 0.85 22.40 18.32
N LEU A 58 1.33 23.61 17.99
CA LEU A 58 1.94 23.91 16.69
C LEU A 58 3.25 23.13 16.47
N PHE A 59 4.15 23.13 17.45
CA PHE A 59 5.38 22.33 17.35
C PHE A 59 5.11 20.83 17.39
N PHE A 60 4.07 20.37 18.11
CA PHE A 60 3.65 18.99 18.08
C PHE A 60 3.17 18.57 16.68
N LEU A 61 2.41 19.44 15.99
CA LEU A 61 2.00 19.20 14.60
C LEU A 61 3.21 19.11 13.66
N PHE A 62 4.21 19.99 13.81
CA PHE A 62 5.44 19.93 13.01
C PHE A 62 6.27 18.68 13.30
N ALA A 63 6.33 18.24 14.55
CA ALA A 63 6.96 16.97 14.92
C ALA A 63 6.24 15.79 14.24
N PHE A 64 4.91 15.76 14.30
CA PHE A 64 4.11 14.74 13.63
C PHE A 64 4.32 14.72 12.11
N GLN A 65 4.33 15.90 11.47
CA GLN A 65 4.60 16.02 10.03
C GLN A 65 6.01 15.54 9.67
N SER A 66 7.04 15.95 10.43
CA SER A 66 8.42 15.52 10.21
C SER A 66 8.58 14.01 10.38
N PHE A 67 7.91 13.43 11.38
CA PHE A 67 7.86 11.99 11.59
C PHE A 67 7.15 11.25 10.46
N ASP A 68 6.00 11.74 9.99
CA ASP A 68 5.27 11.12 8.88
C ASP A 68 6.10 11.17 7.59
N MET A 69 6.75 12.30 7.31
CA MET A 69 7.69 12.42 6.19
C MET A 69 8.90 11.50 6.34
N TYR A 70 9.48 11.38 7.53
CA TYR A 70 10.57 10.44 7.79
C TYR A 70 10.12 9.00 7.54
N ARG A 71 8.95 8.62 8.05
CA ARG A 71 8.34 7.30 7.84
C ARG A 71 8.13 7.00 6.35
N LYS A 72 7.59 7.96 5.59
CA LYS A 72 7.39 7.85 4.13
C LYS A 72 8.71 7.82 3.36
N SER A 73 9.74 8.53 3.84
CA SER A 73 11.06 8.56 3.20
C SER A 73 11.85 7.26 3.28
N LYS A 74 11.43 6.31 4.14
CA LYS A 74 12.06 4.98 4.22
C LYS A 74 12.17 4.30 2.85
N ASN A 75 11.18 4.52 1.98
CA ASN A 75 11.10 3.93 0.64
C ASN A 75 11.73 4.78 -0.48
N ILE A 76 12.28 5.97 -0.18
CA ILE A 76 12.92 6.83 -1.17
C ILE A 76 14.34 6.35 -1.44
N GLN A 77 14.64 6.13 -2.72
CA GLN A 77 15.94 5.72 -3.27
C GLN A 77 16.59 6.85 -4.07
N LYS A 78 17.85 6.64 -4.50
CA LYS A 78 18.62 7.65 -5.25
C LYS A 78 17.97 8.01 -6.56
N CYS A 79 17.46 7.00 -7.25
CA CYS A 79 16.75 7.15 -8.52
C CYS A 79 15.50 8.02 -8.39
N ASP A 80 14.85 8.06 -7.23
CA ASP A 80 13.64 8.85 -7.01
C ASP A 80 13.90 10.37 -6.96
N ARG A 81 15.19 10.76 -7.01
CA ARG A 81 15.62 12.16 -7.05
C ARG A 81 16.29 12.54 -8.36
N ASP A 82 16.33 11.62 -9.32
CA ASP A 82 16.80 11.90 -10.68
C ASP A 82 15.65 12.52 -11.47
N GLU A 83 15.79 13.82 -11.78
CA GLU A 83 14.79 14.57 -12.54
C GLU A 83 14.53 13.94 -13.91
N ASN A 84 15.54 13.35 -14.56
CA ASN A 84 15.34 12.69 -15.85
C ASN A 84 14.43 11.45 -15.72
N LEU A 85 14.57 10.67 -14.63
CA LEU A 85 13.73 9.50 -14.39
C LEU A 85 12.29 9.91 -14.03
N ALA A 86 12.13 11.02 -13.30
CA ALA A 86 10.83 11.60 -13.00
C ALA A 86 10.13 12.14 -14.27
N ASP A 87 10.88 12.76 -15.18
CA ASP A 87 10.39 13.24 -16.47
C ASP A 87 9.95 12.10 -17.38
N ILE A 88 10.72 10.99 -17.42
CA ILE A 88 10.33 9.78 -18.17
C ILE A 88 9.02 9.21 -17.62
N LEU A 89 8.86 9.14 -16.30
CA LEU A 89 7.62 8.67 -15.68
C LEU A 89 6.43 9.57 -16.04
N THR A 90 6.63 10.89 -16.00
CA THR A 90 5.62 11.89 -16.35
C THR A 90 5.23 11.77 -17.83
N LYS A 91 6.20 11.59 -18.73
CA LYS A 91 5.97 11.33 -20.15
C LYS A 91 5.17 10.06 -20.37
N ALA A 92 5.49 8.97 -19.68
CA ALA A 92 4.72 7.72 -19.77
C ALA A 92 3.26 7.92 -19.34
N GLN A 93 3.01 8.65 -18.25
CA GLN A 93 1.64 8.99 -17.82
C GLN A 93 0.89 9.82 -18.87
N PHE A 94 1.56 10.76 -19.52
CA PHE A 94 0.97 11.54 -20.61
C PHE A 94 0.58 10.65 -21.81
N LEU A 95 1.47 9.75 -22.23
CA LEU A 95 1.19 8.79 -23.31
C LEU A 95 0.00 7.88 -22.99
N ILE A 96 -0.13 7.43 -21.74
CA ILE A 96 -1.31 6.65 -21.29
C ILE A 96 -2.60 7.47 -21.48
N LYS A 97 -2.58 8.75 -21.10
CA LYS A 97 -3.75 9.65 -21.23
C LYS A 97 -4.11 9.91 -22.69
N GLU A 98 -3.14 9.99 -23.59
CA GLU A 98 -3.37 10.14 -25.02
C GLU A 98 -3.74 8.83 -25.73
N GLY A 99 -3.78 7.70 -25.01
CA GLY A 99 -4.12 6.40 -25.56
C GLY A 99 -2.95 5.70 -26.27
N ASN A 100 -1.75 6.30 -26.29
CA ASN A 100 -0.54 5.67 -26.82
C ASN A 100 0.07 4.69 -25.78
N LYS A 101 -0.68 3.61 -25.53
CA LYS A 101 -0.38 2.63 -24.47
C LYS A 101 0.88 1.81 -24.75
N ASP A 102 1.18 1.51 -26.01
CA ASP A 102 2.34 0.69 -26.38
C ASP A 102 3.67 1.42 -26.13
N GLU A 103 3.76 2.71 -26.46
CA GLU A 103 4.95 3.51 -26.18
C GLU A 103 5.11 3.75 -24.68
N ALA A 104 4.00 4.00 -23.97
CA ALA A 104 4.01 4.12 -22.51
C ALA A 104 4.53 2.84 -21.85
N GLN A 105 4.08 1.67 -22.30
CA GLN A 105 4.52 0.38 -21.79
C GLN A 105 6.04 0.22 -21.91
N LYS A 106 6.61 0.51 -23.09
CA LYS A 106 8.06 0.43 -23.33
C LYS A 106 8.86 1.35 -22.39
N LEU A 107 8.40 2.59 -22.22
CA LEU A 107 9.05 3.54 -21.31
C LEU A 107 9.01 3.05 -19.86
N LEU A 108 7.89 2.51 -19.41
CA LEU A 108 7.74 2.02 -18.05
C LEU A 108 8.58 0.75 -17.80
N GLU A 109 8.68 -0.15 -18.78
CA GLU A 109 9.51 -1.35 -18.68
C GLU A 109 11.00 -0.98 -18.57
N ASP A 110 11.47 -0.06 -19.42
CA ASP A 110 12.82 0.50 -19.34
C ASP A 110 13.07 1.18 -17.98
N LEU A 111 12.12 1.99 -17.53
CA LEU A 111 12.21 2.69 -16.24
C LEU A 111 12.29 1.72 -15.06
N ARG A 112 11.50 0.64 -15.05
CA ARG A 112 11.59 -0.42 -14.03
C ARG A 112 12.94 -1.10 -14.05
N SER A 113 13.48 -1.39 -15.22
CA SER A 113 14.78 -2.07 -15.36
C SER A 113 15.94 -1.22 -14.81
N LYS A 114 15.85 0.11 -14.95
CA LYS A 114 16.83 1.09 -14.46
C LYS A 114 16.72 1.35 -12.96
N THR A 115 15.50 1.40 -12.43
CA THR A 115 15.25 1.78 -11.02
C THR A 115 15.31 0.60 -10.05
N LYS A 116 14.70 -0.54 -10.41
CA LYS A 116 14.63 -1.82 -9.64
C LYS A 116 13.98 -1.76 -8.25
N GLU A 117 13.99 -0.60 -7.60
CA GLU A 117 13.40 -0.29 -6.31
C GLU A 117 13.11 1.22 -6.19
N GLY A 118 12.52 1.67 -5.08
CA GLY A 118 12.15 3.06 -4.87
C GLY A 118 10.73 3.41 -5.32
N LEU A 119 10.36 4.68 -5.17
CA LEU A 119 9.04 5.20 -5.52
C LEU A 119 8.77 5.16 -7.03
N ILE A 120 9.76 5.53 -7.85
CA ILE A 120 9.63 5.52 -9.32
C ILE A 120 9.42 4.07 -9.81
N TYR A 121 10.17 3.11 -9.27
CA TYR A 121 9.95 1.69 -9.57
C TYR A 121 8.53 1.25 -9.23
N VAL A 122 8.05 1.58 -8.02
CA VAL A 122 6.70 1.20 -7.57
C VAL A 122 5.63 1.83 -8.47
N GLN A 123 5.73 3.12 -8.77
CA GLN A 123 4.78 3.80 -9.64
C GLN A 123 4.80 3.25 -11.07
N ALA A 124 5.99 2.98 -11.63
CA ALA A 124 6.10 2.39 -12.96
C ALA A 124 5.52 0.98 -13.02
N THR A 125 5.78 0.18 -11.98
CA THR A 125 5.21 -1.17 -11.81
C THR A 125 3.68 -1.13 -11.71
N HIS A 126 3.15 -0.18 -10.94
CA HIS A 126 1.72 0.02 -10.79
C HIS A 126 1.07 0.36 -12.14
N LEU A 127 1.60 1.36 -12.87
CA LEU A 127 1.08 1.75 -14.18
C LEU A 127 1.13 0.59 -15.18
N LEU A 128 2.21 -0.20 -15.19
CA LEU A 128 2.28 -1.39 -16.04
C LEU A 128 1.24 -2.44 -15.68
N ALA A 129 0.99 -2.68 -14.39
CA ALA A 129 -0.06 -3.59 -13.98
C ALA A 129 -1.44 -3.16 -14.52
N PHE A 130 -1.77 -1.86 -14.45
CA PHE A 130 -3.02 -1.35 -15.01
C PHE A 130 -3.08 -1.45 -16.54
N LEU A 131 -1.98 -1.21 -17.24
CA LEU A 131 -1.93 -1.40 -18.70
C LEU A 131 -2.17 -2.87 -19.10
N PHE A 132 -1.54 -3.82 -18.40
CA PHE A 132 -1.78 -5.25 -18.64
C PHE A 132 -3.21 -5.66 -18.26
N ASN A 133 -3.77 -5.07 -17.20
CA ASN A 133 -5.15 -5.34 -16.79
C ASN A 133 -6.15 -4.87 -17.87
N ASP A 134 -5.92 -3.69 -18.45
CA ASP A 134 -6.71 -3.17 -19.59
C ASP A 134 -6.62 -4.09 -20.81
N GLN A 135 -5.47 -4.72 -21.04
CA GLN A 135 -5.25 -5.71 -22.10
C GLN A 135 -5.82 -7.09 -21.77
N LYS A 136 -6.45 -7.26 -20.59
CA LYS A 136 -6.92 -8.55 -20.04
C LYS A 136 -5.82 -9.58 -19.81
N ASP A 137 -4.56 -9.15 -19.73
CA ASP A 137 -3.43 -10.00 -19.35
C ASP A 137 -3.38 -10.11 -17.81
N ARG A 138 -4.28 -10.94 -17.28
CA ARG A 138 -4.45 -11.17 -15.84
C ARG A 138 -3.17 -11.68 -15.18
N LYS A 139 -2.45 -12.57 -15.87
CA LYS A 139 -1.22 -13.18 -15.35
C LYS A 139 -0.11 -12.15 -15.15
N LYS A 140 0.16 -11.31 -16.16
CA LYS A 140 1.14 -10.23 -15.98
C LYS A 140 0.68 -9.22 -14.94
N THR A 141 -0.60 -8.84 -14.96
CA THR A 141 -1.14 -7.94 -13.93
C THR A 141 -0.83 -8.44 -12.52
N TYR A 142 -1.06 -9.74 -12.29
CA TYR A 142 -0.75 -10.40 -11.02
C TYR A 142 0.74 -10.35 -10.69
N GLU A 143 1.61 -10.77 -11.61
CA GLU A 143 3.07 -10.78 -11.41
C GLU A 143 3.61 -9.38 -11.05
N TYR A 144 3.12 -8.34 -11.73
CA TYR A 144 3.51 -6.96 -11.48
C TYR A 144 3.03 -6.49 -10.11
N LEU A 145 1.74 -6.65 -9.77
CA LEU A 145 1.22 -6.25 -8.46
C LEU A 145 1.87 -7.03 -7.30
N LEU A 146 2.12 -8.32 -7.50
CA LEU A 146 2.80 -9.17 -6.52
C LEU A 146 4.19 -8.65 -6.20
N SER A 147 4.94 -8.18 -7.21
CA SER A 147 6.31 -7.67 -7.04
C SER A 147 6.40 -6.42 -6.15
N ILE A 148 5.29 -5.70 -5.97
CA ILE A 148 5.19 -4.49 -5.15
C ILE A 148 4.16 -4.61 -4.03
N LYS A 149 3.73 -5.83 -3.65
CA LYS A 149 2.59 -6.07 -2.74
C LYS A 149 2.62 -5.29 -1.42
N ASP A 150 3.81 -5.03 -0.86
CA ASP A 150 3.96 -4.31 0.42
C ASP A 150 3.91 -2.78 0.27
N LYS A 151 3.80 -2.31 -0.98
CA LYS A 151 3.88 -0.90 -1.40
C LYS A 151 2.78 -0.52 -2.40
N ILE A 152 1.82 -1.40 -2.67
CA ILE A 152 0.69 -1.09 -3.56
C ILE A 152 -0.26 -0.08 -2.92
N ALA A 153 -0.93 0.71 -3.76
CA ALA A 153 -2.00 1.57 -3.33
C ALA A 153 -3.26 0.75 -2.98
N ASP A 154 -4.11 1.28 -2.10
CA ASP A 154 -5.32 0.60 -1.61
C ASP A 154 -6.23 0.17 -2.77
N GLU A 155 -6.31 0.96 -3.83
CA GLU A 155 -7.12 0.68 -5.01
C GLU A 155 -6.69 -0.61 -5.74
N ALA A 156 -5.41 -0.98 -5.66
CA ALA A 156 -4.87 -2.18 -6.30
C ALA A 156 -4.95 -3.43 -5.39
N ILE A 157 -5.26 -3.28 -4.10
CA ILE A 157 -5.33 -4.39 -3.14
C ILE A 157 -6.46 -5.35 -3.51
N CYS A 158 -7.64 -4.83 -3.85
CA CYS A 158 -8.77 -5.67 -4.25
C CYS A 158 -8.47 -6.45 -5.55
N LEU A 159 -7.80 -5.80 -6.52
CA LEU A 159 -7.38 -6.46 -7.75
C LEU A 159 -6.33 -7.54 -7.50
N LEU A 160 -5.31 -7.27 -6.67
CA LEU A 160 -4.32 -8.27 -6.29
C LEU A 160 -4.95 -9.45 -5.53
N HIS A 161 -5.91 -9.16 -4.64
CA HIS A 161 -6.66 -10.19 -3.90
C HIS A 161 -7.44 -11.12 -4.84
N GLU A 162 -8.13 -10.54 -5.82
CA GLU A 162 -8.86 -11.28 -6.84
C GLU A 162 -7.93 -12.13 -7.71
N LEU A 163 -6.86 -11.54 -8.22
CA LEU A 163 -5.87 -12.23 -9.05
C LEU A 163 -5.15 -13.34 -8.27
N ALA A 164 -4.83 -13.12 -7.00
CA ALA A 164 -4.25 -14.13 -6.13
C ALA A 164 -5.19 -15.34 -5.94
N PHE A 165 -6.50 -15.12 -5.96
CA PHE A 165 -7.47 -16.20 -5.91
C PHE A 165 -7.50 -17.00 -7.22
N GLU A 166 -7.42 -16.33 -8.37
CA GLU A 166 -7.36 -16.99 -9.69
C GLU A 166 -6.09 -17.81 -9.91
N GLU A 167 -4.97 -17.34 -9.37
CA GLU A 167 -3.66 -18.01 -9.43
C GLU A 167 -3.46 -19.02 -8.28
N ASP A 168 -4.54 -19.41 -7.58
CA ASP A 168 -4.55 -20.36 -6.46
C ASP A 168 -3.58 -20.01 -5.30
N ASN A 169 -3.16 -18.74 -5.20
CA ASN A 169 -2.32 -18.24 -4.11
C ASN A 169 -3.16 -17.91 -2.86
N PHE A 170 -3.77 -18.95 -2.29
CA PHE A 170 -4.67 -18.83 -1.14
C PHE A 170 -3.99 -18.23 0.11
N LYS A 171 -2.66 -18.37 0.24
CA LYS A 171 -1.90 -17.72 1.32
C LYS A 171 -1.95 -16.19 1.21
N LEU A 172 -1.79 -15.67 -0.01
CA LEU A 172 -1.88 -14.23 -0.25
C LEU A 172 -3.33 -13.73 -0.14
N VAL A 173 -4.32 -14.50 -0.60
CA VAL A 173 -5.74 -14.17 -0.39
C VAL A 173 -6.04 -14.03 1.11
N LYS A 174 -5.53 -14.95 1.93
CA LYS A 174 -5.63 -14.87 3.40
C LYS A 174 -4.95 -13.61 3.94
N GLU A 175 -3.72 -13.33 3.52
CA GLU A 175 -2.96 -12.13 3.95
C GLU A 175 -3.73 -10.84 3.68
N LEU A 176 -4.38 -10.73 2.51
CA LEU A 176 -5.10 -9.53 2.08
C LEU A 176 -6.57 -9.48 2.58
N SER A 177 -7.11 -10.58 3.10
CA SER A 177 -8.54 -10.80 3.33
C SER A 177 -9.28 -9.68 4.07
N ALA A 178 -8.78 -9.27 5.24
CA ALA A 178 -9.40 -8.23 6.04
C ALA A 178 -9.29 -6.85 5.39
N HIS A 179 -8.17 -6.58 4.72
CA HIS A 179 -7.93 -5.29 4.09
C HIS A 179 -8.79 -5.12 2.83
N SER A 180 -8.83 -6.13 1.96
CA SER A 180 -9.67 -6.10 0.75
C SER A 180 -11.16 -5.95 1.09
N TYR A 181 -11.64 -6.64 2.14
CA TYR A 181 -13.03 -6.51 2.58
C TYR A 181 -13.33 -5.14 3.20
N LYS A 182 -12.38 -4.56 3.96
CA LYS A 182 -12.53 -3.20 4.51
C LYS A 182 -12.67 -2.15 3.39
N LEU A 183 -11.90 -2.31 2.31
CA LEU A 183 -11.92 -1.39 1.16
C LEU A 183 -13.16 -1.59 0.29
N SER A 184 -13.58 -2.83 0.08
CA SER A 184 -14.73 -3.18 -0.75
C SER A 184 -15.54 -4.32 -0.10
N PRO A 185 -16.50 -4.01 0.78
CA PRO A 185 -17.28 -5.02 1.49
C PRO A 185 -18.34 -5.63 0.57
N THR A 186 -17.93 -6.64 -0.21
CA THR A 186 -18.80 -7.34 -1.17
C THR A 186 -18.92 -8.84 -0.83
N MET A 187 -20.02 -9.44 -1.28
CA MET A 187 -20.25 -10.88 -1.20
C MET A 187 -19.10 -11.67 -1.84
N GLU A 188 -18.58 -11.20 -2.98
CA GLU A 188 -17.53 -11.89 -3.73
C GLU A 188 -16.20 -11.94 -2.97
N ILE A 189 -15.79 -10.82 -2.34
CA ILE A 189 -14.58 -10.78 -1.52
C ILE A 189 -14.72 -11.68 -0.30
N ALA A 190 -15.86 -11.61 0.40
CA ALA A 190 -16.12 -12.49 1.53
C ALA A 190 -16.09 -13.97 1.14
N LEU A 191 -16.64 -14.32 -0.03
CA LEU A 191 -16.65 -15.69 -0.53
C LEU A 191 -15.26 -16.18 -0.93
N LYS A 192 -14.45 -15.37 -1.63
CA LYS A 192 -13.05 -15.68 -1.94
C LYS A 192 -12.23 -15.89 -0.67
N ASN A 193 -12.44 -15.05 0.35
CA ASN A 193 -11.84 -15.22 1.67
C ASN A 193 -12.23 -16.57 2.28
N ALA A 194 -13.52 -16.87 2.35
CA ALA A 194 -14.03 -18.12 2.91
C ALA A 194 -13.41 -19.36 2.25
N LYS A 195 -13.35 -19.35 0.91
CA LYS A 195 -12.77 -20.43 0.08
C LYS A 195 -11.27 -20.57 0.33
N ALA A 196 -10.52 -19.47 0.40
CA ALA A 196 -9.09 -19.50 0.67
C ALA A 196 -8.78 -20.09 2.07
N PHE A 197 -9.49 -19.63 3.11
CA PHE A 197 -9.35 -20.19 4.46
C PHE A 197 -9.74 -21.68 4.50
N ALA A 198 -10.77 -22.09 3.75
CA ALA A 198 -11.18 -23.48 3.65
C ALA A 198 -10.09 -24.39 3.05
N ILE A 199 -9.48 -23.98 1.93
CA ILE A 199 -8.37 -24.70 1.30
C ILE A 199 -7.16 -24.82 2.22
N LEU A 200 -6.91 -23.78 3.04
CA LEU A 200 -5.85 -23.76 4.05
C LEU A 200 -6.18 -24.58 5.31
N GLY A 201 -7.39 -25.17 5.40
CA GLY A 201 -7.82 -25.99 6.53
C GLY A 201 -8.24 -25.18 7.76
N GLU A 202 -8.46 -23.87 7.61
CA GLU A 202 -8.79 -22.97 8.70
C GLU A 202 -10.31 -22.84 8.84
N ALA A 203 -10.92 -23.84 9.48
CA ALA A 203 -12.36 -24.01 9.62
C ALA A 203 -13.09 -22.79 10.22
N LYS A 204 -12.62 -22.27 11.36
CA LYS A 204 -13.28 -21.15 12.05
C LYS A 204 -13.32 -19.86 11.22
N PRO A 205 -12.20 -19.32 10.68
CA PRO A 205 -12.26 -18.12 9.85
C PRO A 205 -12.97 -18.37 8.51
N SER A 206 -12.87 -19.57 7.93
CA SER A 206 -13.64 -19.92 6.73
C SER A 206 -15.15 -19.81 6.97
N GLY A 207 -15.65 -20.38 8.07
CA GLY A 207 -17.07 -20.30 8.46
C GLY A 207 -17.51 -18.86 8.74
N GLY A 208 -16.66 -18.07 9.40
CA GLY A 208 -16.91 -16.64 9.64
C GLY A 208 -17.08 -15.85 8.35
N TRP A 209 -16.15 -15.99 7.40
CA TRP A 209 -16.25 -15.31 6.10
C TRP A 209 -17.43 -15.79 5.26
N LEU A 210 -17.72 -17.09 5.28
CA LEU A 210 -18.88 -17.61 4.55
C LEU A 210 -20.19 -17.08 5.16
N LYS A 211 -20.29 -17.00 6.49
CA LYS A 211 -21.42 -16.35 7.16
C LYS A 211 -21.56 -14.88 6.75
N THR A 212 -20.45 -14.14 6.67
CA THR A 212 -20.45 -12.78 6.13
C THR A 212 -21.00 -12.74 4.70
N ALA A 213 -20.58 -13.66 3.83
CA ALA A 213 -21.10 -13.75 2.47
C ALA A 213 -22.62 -14.07 2.42
N THR A 214 -23.15 -14.85 3.37
CA THR A 214 -24.60 -15.15 3.46
C THR A 214 -25.44 -13.96 3.91
N GLN A 215 -24.85 -12.88 4.41
CA GLN A 215 -25.60 -11.65 4.75
C GLN A 215 -26.11 -10.91 3.51
N TYR A 216 -25.64 -11.30 2.31
CA TYR A 216 -26.10 -10.76 1.05
C TYR A 216 -27.17 -11.68 0.45
N ASP A 217 -28.33 -11.12 0.06
CA ASP A 217 -29.56 -11.85 -0.34
C ASP A 217 -29.46 -12.76 -1.58
N LYS A 218 -28.26 -12.95 -2.15
CA LYS A 218 -28.05 -13.63 -3.44
C LYS A 218 -27.24 -14.93 -3.36
N LEU A 219 -26.86 -15.37 -2.16
CA LEU A 219 -25.99 -16.55 -2.01
C LEU A 219 -26.79 -17.84 -1.75
N ASP A 220 -26.72 -18.76 -2.70
CA ASP A 220 -27.16 -20.15 -2.51
C ASP A 220 -26.10 -20.92 -1.70
N LEU A 221 -26.32 -21.02 -0.38
CA LEU A 221 -25.36 -21.61 0.55
C LEU A 221 -25.12 -23.09 0.27
N ASP A 222 -26.16 -23.86 -0.08
CA ASP A 222 -26.03 -25.30 -0.31
C ASP A 222 -25.18 -25.58 -1.55
N LYS A 223 -25.38 -24.78 -2.61
CA LYS A 223 -24.52 -24.84 -3.79
C LYS A 223 -23.07 -24.50 -3.46
N VAL A 224 -22.83 -23.44 -2.69
CA VAL A 224 -21.47 -23.02 -2.31
C VAL A 224 -20.76 -24.06 -1.45
N LEU A 225 -21.46 -24.65 -0.48
CA LEU A 225 -20.90 -25.70 0.39
C LEU A 225 -20.59 -27.00 -0.36
N SER A 226 -21.22 -27.23 -1.50
CA SER A 226 -20.91 -28.35 -2.39
C SER A 226 -19.63 -28.16 -3.19
N GLU A 227 -19.07 -26.94 -3.26
CA GLU A 227 -17.83 -26.68 -3.98
C GLU A 227 -16.61 -27.32 -3.29
N LYS A 228 -15.65 -27.78 -4.12
CA LYS A 228 -14.40 -28.45 -3.69
C LYS A 228 -13.58 -27.67 -2.66
N TYR A 229 -13.73 -26.34 -2.60
CA TYR A 229 -12.99 -25.49 -1.67
C TYR A 229 -13.25 -25.85 -0.21
N PHE A 230 -14.46 -26.30 0.11
CA PHE A 230 -14.88 -26.55 1.49
C PHE A 230 -14.65 -28.00 1.95
N ASP A 231 -14.15 -28.90 1.10
CA ASP A 231 -14.01 -30.32 1.42
C ASP A 231 -13.21 -30.59 2.69
N LYS A 232 -12.18 -29.78 2.96
CA LYS A 232 -11.33 -29.90 4.15
C LYS A 232 -11.99 -29.44 5.45
N VAL A 233 -13.00 -28.57 5.37
CA VAL A 233 -13.57 -27.89 6.55
C VAL A 233 -15.06 -28.13 6.76
N LYS A 234 -15.80 -28.60 5.74
CA LYS A 234 -17.28 -28.73 5.79
C LYS A 234 -17.77 -29.64 6.91
N ASN A 235 -16.95 -30.59 7.35
CA ASN A 235 -17.26 -31.50 8.44
C ASN A 235 -16.76 -31.04 9.82
N ASP A 236 -15.92 -30.00 9.87
CA ASP A 236 -15.32 -29.49 11.10
C ASP A 236 -16.39 -28.86 12.01
N PRO A 237 -16.44 -29.21 13.31
CA PRO A 237 -17.39 -28.62 14.25
C PRO A 237 -17.33 -27.10 14.35
N ALA A 238 -16.13 -26.51 14.27
CA ALA A 238 -15.92 -25.07 14.35
C ALA A 238 -16.45 -24.34 13.11
N PHE A 239 -16.40 -24.98 11.93
CA PHE A 239 -17.02 -24.47 10.71
C PHE A 239 -18.56 -24.57 10.80
N LYS A 240 -19.07 -25.76 11.17
CA LYS A 240 -20.52 -26.01 11.29
C LYS A 240 -21.22 -25.08 12.29
N HIS A 241 -20.53 -24.64 13.34
CA HIS A 241 -21.09 -23.73 14.35
C HIS A 241 -21.67 -22.43 13.75
N PHE A 242 -21.15 -21.95 12.62
CA PHE A 242 -21.65 -20.73 11.98
C PHE A 242 -23.03 -20.87 11.34
N PHE A 243 -23.48 -22.10 11.07
CA PHE A 243 -24.72 -22.41 10.34
C PHE A 243 -25.74 -23.21 11.18
N LYS A 244 -25.42 -23.52 12.43
CA LYS A 244 -26.39 -24.07 13.38
C LYS A 244 -27.34 -22.94 13.80
N LYS A 245 -28.64 -23.14 13.58
CA LYS A 245 -29.70 -22.30 14.14
C LYS A 245 -29.78 -22.48 15.65
#